data_AF-A0A9P9EBV0-F1
#
_entry.id   AF-A0A9P9EBV0-F1
#
_cell.length_a   1.000
_cell.length_b   1.000
_cell.length_c   1.000
_cell.angle_alpha   90.00
_cell.angle_beta   90.00
_cell.angle_gamma   90.00
#
_symmetry.space_group_name_H-M   'P 1'
#
loop_
_entity.id
_entity.type
_entity.pdbx_description
1 polymer ?
#
loop_
_entity_poly.entity_id
_entity_poly.type
_entity_poly.pdbx_seq_one_letter_code
_entity_poly.pdbx_strand_id
1 'polypeptide(L)'
;MVRTKTRARTLEERYPKDKYPNGPPNDEFPPKTGFISNNVIFDDHTGNPALMSWRNSGAKHSLPHLASWVFYMVHPDVLRDFDGCAFQRDLEDTQSLCRGEPFRYEFFFLPGATAEECHAHYCKEMEARGAIWRQIRKVKRAINLKKQENAKVAEDDLVQEPASDQDSTSDQESASDQDATANNQLPGLVWPKHDSDCYYVSYRGWLFMYPDADINCGGAASEARNIYLVTFDPIPQDWTEDEVIKFDPMEYPVYAKRMKARVTEVWEHGIVGWMEMRKVSHWHEEANHATCEALELGWESW
;
A
#
# COMPACT_ATOMS: atom_id res chain seq x y z
N MET A 1 -7.78 6.45 -47.04
CA MET A 1 -6.64 5.91 -46.25
C MET A 1 -6.88 4.41 -46.08
N VAL A 2 -6.17 3.56 -46.84
CA VAL A 2 -6.41 2.11 -46.87
C VAL A 2 -5.58 1.47 -45.76
N ARG A 3 -6.23 0.92 -44.71
CA ARG A 3 -5.56 0.11 -43.68
C ARG A 3 -5.07 -1.20 -44.30
N THR A 4 -3.77 -1.33 -44.52
CA THR A 4 -3.14 -2.61 -44.85
C THR A 4 -3.24 -3.52 -43.63
N LYS A 5 -3.94 -4.65 -43.77
CA LYS A 5 -4.00 -5.70 -42.74
C LYS A 5 -2.60 -6.30 -42.59
N THR A 6 -1.89 -5.94 -41.53
CA THR A 6 -0.62 -6.58 -41.19
C THR A 6 -0.94 -7.99 -40.71
N ARG A 7 -0.52 -9.01 -41.48
CA ARG A 7 -0.62 -10.41 -41.07
C ARG A 7 0.24 -10.62 -39.82
N ALA A 8 -0.26 -11.42 -38.87
CA ALA A 8 0.54 -11.85 -37.72
C ALA A 8 1.78 -12.63 -38.21
N ARG A 9 2.96 -12.23 -37.72
CA ARG A 9 4.22 -12.90 -38.05
C ARG A 9 4.26 -14.30 -37.46
N THR A 10 4.86 -15.24 -38.18
CA THR A 10 5.05 -16.60 -37.65
C THR A 10 6.20 -16.65 -36.65
N LEU A 11 6.27 -17.72 -35.86
CA LEU A 11 7.33 -17.91 -34.87
C LEU A 11 8.72 -17.89 -35.54
N GLU A 12 8.83 -18.48 -36.73
CA GLU A 12 10.06 -18.56 -37.52
C GLU A 12 10.47 -17.19 -38.09
N GLU A 13 9.51 -16.34 -38.42
CA GLU A 13 9.77 -14.94 -38.81
C GLU A 13 10.21 -14.08 -37.62
N ARG A 14 9.80 -14.46 -36.41
CA ARG A 14 10.17 -13.77 -35.15
C ARG A 14 11.52 -14.22 -34.62
N TYR A 15 11.86 -15.50 -34.81
CA TYR A 15 13.11 -16.13 -34.39
C TYR A 15 13.77 -16.87 -35.56
N PRO A 16 14.33 -16.14 -36.54
CA PRO A 16 14.92 -16.75 -37.72
C PRO A 16 16.22 -17.46 -37.36
N LYS A 17 16.46 -18.63 -37.98
CA LYS A 17 17.51 -19.59 -37.60
C LYS A 17 18.94 -19.07 -37.76
N ASP A 18 19.14 -18.09 -38.63
CA ASP A 18 20.41 -17.39 -38.81
C ASP A 18 20.77 -16.54 -37.58
N LYS A 19 19.77 -16.00 -36.88
CA LYS A 19 19.95 -15.21 -35.66
C LYS A 19 19.76 -16.01 -34.37
N TYR A 20 18.93 -17.05 -34.42
CA TYR A 20 18.58 -17.93 -33.30
C TYR A 20 18.76 -19.40 -33.70
N PRO A 21 20.02 -19.87 -33.86
CA PRO A 21 20.32 -21.23 -34.36
C PRO A 21 19.81 -22.34 -33.45
N ASN A 22 19.60 -22.03 -32.15
CA ASN A 22 19.08 -22.95 -31.15
C ASN A 22 17.58 -22.74 -30.88
N GLY A 23 16.88 -22.01 -31.74
CA GLY A 23 15.48 -21.62 -31.52
C GLY A 23 15.34 -20.38 -30.61
N PRO A 24 14.11 -19.99 -30.26
CA PRO A 24 13.87 -18.85 -29.37
C PRO A 24 14.64 -19.00 -28.05
N PRO A 25 15.03 -17.89 -27.40
CA PRO A 25 15.60 -17.94 -26.07
C PRO A 25 14.74 -18.83 -25.17
N ASN A 26 15.36 -19.75 -24.45
CA ASN A 26 14.66 -20.50 -23.42
C ASN A 26 14.32 -19.48 -22.34
N ASP A 27 13.07 -19.02 -22.32
CA ASP A 27 12.50 -18.25 -21.21
C ASP A 27 12.34 -19.22 -20.02
N GLU A 28 13.45 -19.75 -19.53
CA GLU A 28 13.52 -20.37 -18.22
C GLU A 28 13.32 -19.24 -17.22
N PHE A 29 12.06 -18.95 -16.94
CA PHE A 29 11.69 -18.10 -15.84
C PHE A 29 12.40 -18.64 -14.60
N PRO A 30 13.05 -17.76 -13.81
CA PRO A 30 13.63 -18.19 -12.55
C PRO A 30 12.59 -18.99 -11.77
N PRO A 31 12.99 -20.04 -11.01
CA PRO A 31 12.05 -20.84 -10.25
C PRO A 31 11.16 -19.90 -9.45
N LYS A 32 9.84 -20.08 -9.54
CA LYS A 32 8.86 -19.26 -8.81
C LYS A 32 9.31 -19.20 -7.36
N THR A 33 9.86 -18.07 -6.95
CA THR A 33 10.18 -17.82 -5.55
C THR A 33 8.87 -17.93 -4.79
N GLY A 34 8.80 -18.87 -3.85
CA GLY A 34 7.62 -19.03 -3.02
C GLY A 34 7.32 -17.72 -2.29
N PHE A 35 6.04 -17.37 -2.20
CA PHE A 35 5.60 -16.30 -1.32
C PHE A 35 5.58 -16.82 0.11
N ILE A 36 6.18 -16.06 1.03
CA ILE A 36 6.08 -16.30 2.46
C ILE A 36 4.99 -15.40 3.02
N SER A 37 4.03 -16.00 3.71
CA SER A 37 2.99 -15.30 4.45
C SER A 37 3.47 -15.00 5.86
N ASN A 38 3.36 -13.74 6.28
CA ASN A 38 3.77 -13.29 7.60
C ASN A 38 2.54 -12.77 8.35
N ASN A 39 2.35 -13.24 9.58
CA ASN A 39 1.31 -12.80 10.51
C ASN A 39 2.00 -12.42 11.82
N VAL A 40 1.84 -11.18 12.26
CA VAL A 40 2.42 -10.66 13.51
C VAL A 40 1.32 -10.03 14.34
N ILE A 41 1.16 -10.55 15.57
CA ILE A 41 0.27 -9.97 16.56
C ILE A 41 1.01 -8.80 17.22
N PHE A 42 0.32 -7.68 17.39
CA PHE A 42 0.83 -6.50 18.09
C PHE A 42 -0.26 -5.90 18.97
N ASP A 43 0.14 -5.05 19.92
CA ASP A 43 -0.81 -4.32 20.75
C ASP A 43 -1.16 -2.98 20.08
N ASP A 44 -2.46 -2.71 19.95
CA ASP A 44 -2.96 -1.41 19.53
C ASP A 44 -2.72 -0.32 20.61
N HIS A 45 -3.07 0.93 20.33
CA HIS A 45 -2.89 2.06 21.23
C HIS A 45 -3.64 1.92 22.56
N THR A 46 -4.63 1.02 22.64
CA THR A 46 -5.36 0.69 23.86
C THR A 46 -4.80 -0.54 24.58
N GLY A 47 -3.80 -1.22 24.01
CA GLY A 47 -3.23 -2.46 24.52
C GLY A 47 -4.03 -3.70 24.14
N ASN A 48 -4.98 -3.60 23.21
CA ASN A 48 -5.72 -4.76 22.71
C ASN A 48 -4.96 -5.43 21.56
N PRO A 49 -5.06 -6.75 21.41
CA PRO A 49 -4.36 -7.46 20.35
C PRO A 49 -4.95 -7.12 18.97
N ALA A 50 -4.07 -6.74 18.06
CA ALA A 50 -4.31 -6.52 16.64
C ALA A 50 -3.40 -7.43 15.81
N LEU A 51 -3.70 -7.58 14.52
CA LEU A 51 -2.94 -8.43 13.61
C LEU A 51 -2.40 -7.64 12.43
N MET A 52 -1.12 -7.85 12.11
CA MET A 52 -0.46 -7.37 10.92
C MET A 52 -0.12 -8.55 10.01
N SER A 53 -0.51 -8.48 8.74
CA SER A 53 -0.31 -9.54 7.76
C SER A 53 0.29 -9.02 6.46
N TRP A 54 1.27 -9.71 5.89
CA TRP A 54 1.83 -9.34 4.58
C TRP A 54 2.51 -10.53 3.91
N ARG A 55 2.80 -10.38 2.62
CA ARG A 55 3.52 -11.39 1.84
C ARG A 55 4.83 -10.84 1.30
N ASN A 56 5.85 -11.69 1.33
CA ASN A 56 7.16 -11.40 0.77
C ASN A 56 7.57 -12.46 -0.24
N SER A 57 8.26 -12.03 -1.31
CA SER A 57 8.88 -12.94 -2.27
C SER A 57 10.23 -13.39 -1.73
N GLY A 58 10.39 -14.70 -1.48
CA GLY A 58 11.65 -15.26 -1.00
C GLY A 58 11.88 -15.20 0.51
N ALA A 59 12.96 -15.86 0.97
CA ALA A 59 13.18 -16.24 2.37
C ALA A 59 13.83 -15.17 3.27
N LYS A 60 14.16 -13.99 2.74
CA LYS A 60 15.03 -13.01 3.43
C LYS A 60 14.34 -11.70 3.84
N HIS A 61 13.07 -11.51 3.55
CA HIS A 61 12.40 -10.25 3.83
C HIS A 61 11.41 -10.46 4.98
N SER A 62 11.74 -9.94 6.16
CA SER A 62 10.84 -9.87 7.33
C SER A 62 10.24 -8.49 7.53
N LEU A 63 10.74 -7.46 6.82
CA LEU A 63 10.25 -6.10 6.98
C LEU A 63 8.81 -5.98 6.44
N PRO A 64 7.84 -5.49 7.23
CA PRO A 64 6.48 -5.24 6.75
C PRO A 64 6.45 -4.08 5.74
N HIS A 65 5.68 -4.18 4.66
CA HIS A 65 5.55 -3.12 3.64
C HIS A 65 4.93 -1.85 4.19
N LEU A 66 5.52 -0.66 4.03
CA LEU A 66 4.92 0.58 4.56
C LEU A 66 3.50 0.85 4.06
N ALA A 67 3.20 0.51 2.81
CA ALA A 67 1.86 0.64 2.27
C ALA A 67 0.91 -0.34 2.96
N SER A 68 -0.23 0.15 3.46
CA SER A 68 -1.16 -0.70 4.21
C SER A 68 -2.63 -0.49 3.91
N TRP A 69 -3.39 -1.58 4.03
CA TRP A 69 -4.84 -1.57 4.11
C TRP A 69 -5.30 -1.90 5.54
N VAL A 70 -6.20 -1.11 6.08
CA VAL A 70 -6.67 -1.25 7.47
C VAL A 70 -8.09 -1.77 7.50
N PHE A 71 -8.29 -2.90 8.17
CA PHE A 71 -9.56 -3.57 8.36
C PHE A 71 -9.93 -3.59 9.84
N TYR A 72 -11.16 -3.22 10.14
CA TYR A 72 -11.80 -3.37 11.44
C TYR A 72 -12.74 -4.56 11.39
N MET A 73 -12.42 -5.59 12.16
CA MET A 73 -13.25 -6.78 12.34
C MET A 73 -14.26 -6.48 13.44
N VAL A 74 -15.51 -6.17 13.05
CA VAL A 74 -16.52 -5.66 13.99
C VAL A 74 -17.57 -6.69 14.40
N HIS A 75 -17.54 -7.89 13.83
CA HIS A 75 -18.42 -8.96 14.28
C HIS A 75 -17.92 -9.53 15.63
N PRO A 76 -18.80 -9.77 16.63
CA PRO A 76 -18.38 -10.28 17.94
C PRO A 76 -17.81 -11.69 17.91
N ASP A 77 -18.23 -12.51 16.94
CA ASP A 77 -17.80 -13.90 16.81
C ASP A 77 -16.60 -14.09 15.86
N VAL A 78 -15.79 -13.07 15.64
CA VAL A 78 -14.56 -13.22 14.84
C VAL A 78 -13.61 -14.17 15.57
N LEU A 79 -13.12 -15.17 14.84
CA LEU A 79 -12.34 -16.27 15.39
C LEU A 79 -11.01 -15.79 16.00
N ARG A 80 -10.61 -16.41 17.12
CA ARG A 80 -9.35 -16.10 17.83
C ARG A 80 -8.09 -16.50 17.06
N ASP A 81 -8.20 -17.40 16.10
CA ASP A 81 -7.14 -17.90 15.22
C ASP A 81 -7.20 -17.26 13.83
N PHE A 82 -7.67 -16.00 13.74
CA PHE A 82 -7.77 -15.26 12.50
C PHE A 82 -6.45 -15.23 11.73
N ASP A 83 -6.47 -15.76 10.50
CA ASP A 83 -5.34 -15.72 9.57
C ASP A 83 -5.56 -14.60 8.53
N GLY A 84 -4.93 -13.46 8.78
CA GLY A 84 -5.02 -12.30 7.88
C GLY A 84 -4.37 -12.54 6.50
N CYS A 85 -3.37 -13.41 6.38
CA CYS A 85 -2.80 -13.79 5.09
C CYS A 85 -3.74 -14.69 4.27
N ALA A 86 -4.54 -15.53 4.93
CA ALA A 86 -5.61 -16.29 4.28
C ALA A 86 -6.74 -15.35 3.83
N PHE A 87 -7.18 -14.45 4.71
CA PHE A 87 -8.16 -13.42 4.37
C PHE A 87 -7.73 -12.60 3.15
N GLN A 88 -6.48 -12.11 3.16
CA GLN A 88 -5.89 -11.38 2.03
C GLN A 88 -5.91 -12.24 0.76
N ARG A 89 -5.49 -13.52 0.84
CA ARG A 89 -5.49 -14.43 -0.32
C ARG A 89 -6.86 -14.45 -0.95
N ASP A 90 -7.86 -14.73 -0.13
CA ASP A 90 -9.19 -15.03 -0.57
C ASP A 90 -9.84 -13.76 -1.14
N LEU A 91 -9.56 -12.60 -0.54
CA LEU A 91 -9.99 -11.29 -1.03
C LEU A 91 -9.35 -10.92 -2.38
N GLU A 92 -8.09 -11.31 -2.63
CA GLU A 92 -7.33 -10.97 -3.85
C GLU A 92 -7.34 -12.07 -4.94
N ASP A 93 -7.86 -13.28 -4.65
CA ASP A 93 -7.66 -14.52 -5.44
C ASP A 93 -8.21 -14.49 -6.89
N THR A 94 -9.07 -13.54 -7.23
CA THR A 94 -9.67 -13.45 -8.56
C THR A 94 -9.21 -12.19 -9.28
N GLN A 95 -8.28 -12.37 -10.21
CA GLN A 95 -7.84 -11.35 -11.17
C GLN A 95 -7.11 -10.15 -10.55
N SER A 96 -6.12 -10.37 -9.68
CA SER A 96 -5.09 -9.34 -9.49
C SER A 96 -4.46 -9.09 -10.87
N LEU A 97 -4.82 -7.96 -11.47
CA LEU A 97 -4.01 -7.34 -12.50
C LEU A 97 -2.66 -7.16 -11.82
N CYS A 98 -1.60 -7.81 -12.30
CA CYS A 98 -0.26 -7.83 -11.71
C CYS A 98 0.41 -6.44 -11.71
N ARG A 99 -0.27 -5.40 -11.23
CA ARG A 99 0.16 -4.01 -11.19
C ARG A 99 0.06 -3.56 -9.73
N GLY A 100 1.21 -3.38 -9.12
CA GLY A 100 1.31 -2.91 -7.76
C GLY A 100 2.26 -3.77 -6.96
N GLU A 101 3.12 -3.09 -6.22
CA GLU A 101 3.95 -3.68 -5.18
C GLU A 101 3.07 -4.16 -4.01
N PRO A 102 3.61 -5.04 -3.14
CA PRO A 102 2.83 -5.69 -2.07
C PRO A 102 2.42 -4.71 -0.96
N PHE A 103 1.27 -5.00 -0.35
CA PHE A 103 0.72 -4.27 0.79
C PHE A 103 0.82 -5.07 2.08
N ARG A 104 0.93 -4.36 3.19
CA ARG A 104 0.57 -4.83 4.53
C ARG A 104 -0.95 -4.74 4.71
N TYR A 105 -1.53 -5.69 5.41
CA TYR A 105 -2.88 -5.62 5.93
C TYR A 105 -2.80 -5.51 7.46
N GLU A 106 -3.56 -4.60 8.04
CA GLU A 106 -3.70 -4.47 9.49
C GLU A 106 -5.15 -4.72 9.87
N PHE A 107 -5.36 -5.56 10.88
CA PHE A 107 -6.66 -5.98 11.37
C PHE A 107 -6.79 -5.59 12.84
N PHE A 108 -7.78 -4.75 13.12
CA PHE A 108 -8.16 -4.36 14.48
C PHE A 108 -9.49 -5.04 14.84
N PHE A 109 -9.59 -5.58 16.05
CA PHE A 109 -10.76 -6.35 16.48
C PHE A 109 -11.60 -5.52 17.44
N LEU A 110 -12.65 -4.88 16.91
CA LEU A 110 -13.55 -4.01 17.68
C LEU A 110 -15.01 -4.50 17.55
N PRO A 111 -15.39 -5.57 18.29
CA PRO A 111 -16.74 -6.12 18.30
C PRO A 111 -17.83 -5.06 18.53
N GLY A 112 -18.81 -5.00 17.61
CA GLY A 112 -19.96 -4.10 17.71
C GLY A 112 -19.68 -2.63 17.40
N ALA A 113 -18.45 -2.28 17.01
CA ALA A 113 -18.10 -0.89 16.75
C ALA A 113 -18.79 -0.32 15.50
N THR A 114 -19.17 0.94 15.61
CA THR A 114 -19.68 1.81 14.54
C THR A 114 -18.55 2.38 13.69
N ALA A 115 -18.90 3.00 12.56
CA ALA A 115 -17.91 3.64 11.68
C ALA A 115 -17.17 4.79 12.39
N GLU A 116 -17.89 5.54 13.22
CA GLU A 116 -17.36 6.64 14.02
C GLU A 116 -16.39 6.14 15.10
N GLU A 117 -16.68 5.00 15.73
CA GLU A 117 -15.80 4.38 16.71
C GLU A 117 -14.53 3.80 16.06
N CYS A 118 -14.67 3.14 14.90
CA CYS A 118 -13.51 2.69 14.11
C CYS A 118 -12.64 3.86 13.63
N HIS A 119 -13.26 4.97 13.20
CA HIS A 119 -12.55 6.20 12.84
C HIS A 119 -11.82 6.80 14.04
N ALA A 120 -12.49 6.93 15.20
CA ALA A 120 -11.88 7.45 16.41
C ALA A 120 -10.69 6.59 16.88
N HIS A 121 -10.82 5.26 16.75
CA HIS A 121 -9.72 4.33 17.00
C HIS A 121 -8.55 4.57 16.04
N TYR A 122 -8.84 4.70 14.73
CA TYR A 122 -7.84 4.96 13.71
C TYR A 122 -7.07 6.27 13.98
N CYS A 123 -7.74 7.35 14.38
CA CYS A 123 -7.08 8.61 14.71
C CYS A 123 -6.10 8.44 15.88
N LYS A 124 -6.49 7.71 16.93
CA LYS A 124 -5.60 7.44 18.06
C LYS A 124 -4.42 6.53 17.70
N GLU A 125 -4.62 5.55 16.82
CA GLU A 125 -3.52 4.77 16.24
C GLU A 125 -2.54 5.67 15.48
N MET A 126 -3.08 6.58 14.66
CA MET A 126 -2.30 7.55 13.90
C MET A 126 -1.51 8.49 14.82
N GLU A 127 -2.11 8.93 15.94
CA GLU A 127 -1.43 9.73 16.97
C GLU A 127 -0.31 8.93 17.66
N ALA A 128 -0.55 7.66 17.99
CA ALA A 128 0.41 6.81 18.70
C ALA A 128 1.61 6.39 17.83
N ARG A 129 1.37 6.08 16.54
CA ARG A 129 2.37 5.51 15.63
C ARG A 129 2.90 6.49 14.60
N GLY A 130 2.12 7.51 14.27
CA GLY A 130 2.39 8.45 13.19
C GLY A 130 2.00 7.93 11.80
N ALA A 131 2.11 8.81 10.80
CA ALA A 131 1.90 8.46 9.40
C ALA A 131 3.17 7.84 8.76
N ILE A 132 2.98 7.04 7.69
CA ILE A 132 4.05 6.41 6.90
C ILE A 132 5.18 7.37 6.47
N TRP A 133 4.88 8.66 6.32
CA TRP A 133 5.84 9.68 5.91
C TRP A 133 7.00 9.86 6.87
N ARG A 134 6.83 9.55 8.16
CA ARG A 134 7.94 9.56 9.12
C ARG A 134 9.00 8.54 8.73
N GLN A 135 8.57 7.30 8.46
CA GLN A 135 9.45 6.22 8.04
C GLN A 135 10.06 6.49 6.65
N ILE A 136 9.28 7.01 5.70
CA ILE A 136 9.79 7.39 4.38
C ILE A 136 10.93 8.42 4.52
N ARG A 137 10.75 9.48 5.33
CA ARG A 137 11.82 10.46 5.59
C ARG A 137 13.04 9.82 6.27
N LYS A 138 12.84 8.91 7.23
CA LYS A 138 13.91 8.20 7.93
C LYS A 138 14.79 7.41 6.95
N VAL A 139 14.17 6.68 6.00
CA VAL A 139 14.89 5.93 4.96
C VAL A 139 15.63 6.87 4.01
N LYS A 140 14.98 7.91 3.49
CA LYS A 140 15.62 8.89 2.60
C LYS A 140 16.87 9.51 3.24
N ARG A 141 16.81 9.86 4.52
CA ARG A 141 17.97 10.35 5.29
C ARG A 141 19.08 9.29 5.37
N ALA A 142 18.75 8.04 5.67
CA ALA A 142 19.72 6.95 5.76
C ALA A 142 20.43 6.68 4.41
N ILE A 143 19.69 6.70 3.30
CA ILE A 143 20.25 6.57 1.95
C ILE A 143 21.22 7.71 1.65
N ASN A 144 20.86 8.96 1.98
CA ASN A 144 21.72 10.11 1.75
C ASN A 144 23.01 10.05 2.58
N LEU A 145 22.93 9.60 3.84
CA LEU A 145 24.11 9.39 4.69
C LEU A 145 25.05 8.33 4.09
N LYS A 146 24.51 7.17 3.67
CA LYS A 146 25.31 6.11 3.03
C LYS A 146 25.97 6.58 1.73
N LYS A 147 25.30 7.43 0.95
CA LYS A 147 25.89 8.06 -0.26
C LYS A 147 27.05 9.00 0.10
N GLN A 148 26.91 9.80 1.15
CA GLN A 148 27.98 10.70 1.63
C GLN A 148 29.18 9.92 2.19
N GLU A 149 28.95 8.84 2.93
CA GLU A 149 30.02 7.95 3.41
C GLU A 149 30.80 7.33 2.26
N ASN A 150 30.10 6.81 1.24
CA ASN A 150 30.75 6.23 0.07
C ASN A 150 31.53 7.27 -0.75
N ALA A 151 31.04 8.51 -0.83
CA ALA A 151 31.75 9.60 -1.50
C ALA A 151 33.04 10.00 -0.76
N LYS A 152 33.00 10.05 0.58
CA LYS A 152 34.20 10.35 1.39
C LYS A 152 35.26 9.25 1.32
N VAL A 153 34.84 7.97 1.30
CA VAL A 153 35.76 6.83 1.12
C VAL A 153 36.39 6.86 -0.28
N ALA A 154 35.66 7.31 -1.30
CA ALA A 154 36.20 7.48 -2.66
C ALA A 154 37.17 8.68 -2.77
N GLU A 155 37.01 9.71 -1.94
CA GLU A 155 37.94 10.85 -1.86
C GLU A 155 39.19 10.54 -1.02
N ASP A 156 39.11 9.68 0.00
CA ASP A 156 40.29 9.24 0.78
C ASP A 156 41.21 8.27 0.00
N ASP A 157 40.71 7.64 -1.08
CA ASP A 157 41.49 6.77 -1.98
C ASP A 157 42.11 7.52 -3.19
N LEU A 158 41.86 8.82 -3.34
CA LEU A 158 42.41 9.65 -4.43
C LEU A 158 43.03 10.96 -3.90
N VAL A 159 44.35 11.08 -4.07
CA VAL A 159 45.13 12.30 -3.80
C VAL A 159 44.54 13.53 -4.53
N GLN A 160 44.14 14.57 -3.75
CA GLN A 160 44.03 16.03 -4.01
C GLN A 160 43.78 16.52 -5.47
N GLU A 161 42.73 17.27 -5.83
CA GLU A 161 42.41 18.71 -5.59
C GLU A 161 41.28 19.15 -6.59
N PRO A 162 40.69 20.37 -6.56
CA PRO A 162 39.62 20.84 -5.68
C PRO A 162 38.30 21.22 -6.40
N ALA A 163 37.24 21.32 -5.58
CA ALA A 163 36.00 22.11 -5.69
C ALA A 163 35.41 22.48 -7.06
N SER A 164 34.19 21.99 -7.31
CA SER A 164 33.21 22.74 -8.11
C SER A 164 31.82 22.69 -7.45
N ASP A 165 31.30 23.89 -7.21
CA ASP A 165 29.98 24.18 -6.67
C ASP A 165 28.88 23.61 -7.58
N GLN A 166 27.99 22.79 -7.02
CA GLN A 166 26.65 22.57 -7.59
C GLN A 166 25.58 22.53 -6.49
N ASP A 167 25.00 23.72 -6.31
CA ASP A 167 23.57 24.00 -6.15
C ASP A 167 22.69 22.80 -5.74
N SER A 168 22.56 22.63 -4.42
CA SER A 168 21.56 21.75 -3.81
C SER A 168 20.39 22.63 -3.36
N THR A 169 19.37 22.74 -4.21
CA THR A 169 18.06 23.27 -3.82
C THR A 169 17.53 22.46 -2.65
N SER A 170 17.52 23.11 -1.49
CA SER A 170 17.11 22.59 -0.20
C SER A 170 15.59 22.56 -0.10
N ASP A 171 14.98 21.38 -0.15
CA ASP A 171 13.67 21.15 0.47
C ASP A 171 13.89 21.01 1.99
N GLN A 172 14.22 22.14 2.63
CA GLN A 172 14.15 22.30 4.07
C GLN A 172 12.68 22.45 4.49
N GLU A 173 11.94 21.35 4.52
CA GLU A 173 10.76 21.27 5.39
C GLU A 173 11.23 21.02 6.81
N SER A 174 11.44 22.13 7.52
CA SER A 174 11.69 22.18 8.95
C SER A 174 10.41 21.81 9.71
N ALA A 175 10.38 20.60 10.27
CA ALA A 175 9.45 20.25 11.34
C ALA A 175 10.23 19.45 12.38
N SER A 176 10.26 19.98 13.59
CA SER A 176 10.97 19.42 14.73
C SER A 176 10.56 17.97 14.96
N ASP A 177 11.49 17.06 14.72
CA ASP A 177 11.44 15.69 15.23
C ASP A 177 11.60 15.76 16.76
N GLN A 178 10.50 16.06 17.47
CA GLN A 178 10.42 15.70 18.89
C GLN A 178 10.20 14.19 18.96
N ASP A 179 11.33 13.51 18.99
CA ASP A 179 11.55 12.08 19.06
C ASP A 179 11.25 11.56 20.48
N ALA A 180 10.03 11.80 20.98
CA ALA A 180 9.62 11.39 22.31
C ALA A 180 8.27 10.66 22.27
N THR A 181 8.34 9.35 22.57
CA THR A 181 7.24 8.48 23.03
C THR A 181 6.37 7.69 22.04
N ALA A 182 6.65 7.68 20.74
CA ALA A 182 5.97 6.74 19.83
C ALA A 182 6.62 5.34 19.90
N ASN A 183 5.82 4.28 19.88
CA ASN A 183 6.30 2.90 19.75
C ASN A 183 7.02 2.73 18.41
N ASN A 184 8.33 2.99 18.40
CA ASN A 184 9.13 3.19 17.19
C ASN A 184 9.26 1.95 16.28
N GLN A 185 8.74 0.79 16.68
CA GLN A 185 8.88 -0.46 15.92
C GLN A 185 7.75 -0.68 14.91
N LEU A 186 6.57 -0.08 15.12
CA LEU A 186 5.46 -0.29 14.22
C LEU A 186 5.53 0.69 13.03
N PRO A 187 5.29 0.21 11.81
CA PRO A 187 5.06 1.06 10.65
C PRO A 187 3.98 2.12 10.91
N GLY A 188 4.08 3.27 10.24
CA GLY A 188 3.04 4.30 10.30
C GLY A 188 1.81 3.91 9.48
N LEU A 189 0.71 4.65 9.67
CA LEU A 189 -0.52 4.47 8.90
C LEU A 189 -0.57 5.37 7.67
N VAL A 190 -1.35 4.96 6.66
CA VAL A 190 -1.46 5.67 5.38
C VAL A 190 -2.18 7.00 5.57
N TRP A 191 -1.55 8.10 5.15
CA TRP A 191 -2.15 9.43 5.16
C TRP A 191 -1.71 10.22 3.93
N PRO A 192 -2.47 10.21 2.82
CA PRO A 192 -2.08 10.92 1.61
C PRO A 192 -1.86 12.41 1.88
N LYS A 193 -0.77 12.98 1.33
CA LYS A 193 -0.43 14.40 1.51
C LYS A 193 -1.09 15.31 0.49
N HIS A 194 -1.27 14.81 -0.73
CA HIS A 194 -1.74 15.61 -1.85
C HIS A 194 -3.19 15.25 -2.16
N ASP A 195 -4.03 16.25 -2.36
CA ASP A 195 -5.43 16.03 -2.71
C ASP A 195 -5.57 15.28 -4.05
N SER A 196 -4.56 15.39 -4.94
CA SER A 196 -4.47 14.60 -6.17
C SER A 196 -4.37 13.09 -5.93
N ASP A 197 -3.79 12.66 -4.80
CA ASP A 197 -3.77 11.25 -4.40
C ASP A 197 -5.18 10.73 -4.06
N CYS A 198 -6.10 11.65 -3.79
CA CYS A 198 -7.46 11.40 -3.33
C CYS A 198 -8.52 11.86 -4.34
N TYR A 199 -8.12 12.20 -5.57
CA TYR A 199 -8.96 12.90 -6.56
C TYR A 199 -10.33 12.27 -6.78
N TYR A 200 -10.43 10.94 -6.77
CA TYR A 200 -11.71 10.22 -6.98
C TYR A 200 -12.45 9.83 -5.68
N VAL A 201 -11.92 10.19 -4.52
CA VAL A 201 -12.45 9.76 -3.21
C VAL A 201 -13.19 10.89 -2.52
N SER A 202 -12.76 12.14 -2.73
CA SER A 202 -13.26 13.33 -2.02
C SER A 202 -12.94 13.35 -0.51
N TYR A 203 -12.15 12.39 -0.03
CA TYR A 203 -11.75 12.21 1.35
C TYR A 203 -10.27 11.84 1.40
N ARG A 204 -9.57 12.31 2.42
CA ARG A 204 -8.14 12.03 2.63
C ARG A 204 -7.90 10.70 3.34
N GLY A 205 -8.78 10.34 4.28
CA GLY A 205 -8.67 9.14 5.08
C GLY A 205 -9.62 8.03 4.65
N TRP A 206 -9.20 6.77 4.83
CA TRP A 206 -10.06 5.60 4.64
C TRP A 206 -9.66 4.42 5.53
N LEU A 207 -10.64 3.58 5.83
CA LEU A 207 -10.51 2.26 6.46
C LEU A 207 -11.65 1.34 5.98
N PHE A 208 -11.53 0.04 6.24
CA PHE A 208 -12.57 -0.94 5.94
C PHE A 208 -13.16 -1.49 7.23
N MET A 209 -14.48 -1.67 7.28
CA MET A 209 -15.13 -2.46 8.34
C MET A 209 -15.67 -3.76 7.76
N TYR A 210 -15.36 -4.86 8.42
CA TYR A 210 -15.82 -6.19 8.09
C TYR A 210 -16.86 -6.66 9.13
N PRO A 211 -18.15 -6.70 8.75
CA PRO A 211 -19.25 -6.95 9.68
C PRO A 211 -19.62 -8.43 9.83
N ASP A 212 -19.07 -9.34 9.01
CA ASP A 212 -19.47 -10.74 8.98
C ASP A 212 -18.58 -11.60 9.89
N ALA A 213 -19.15 -12.66 10.49
CA ALA A 213 -18.41 -13.60 11.36
C ALA A 213 -17.50 -14.53 10.56
N ASP A 214 -17.99 -14.98 9.42
CA ASP A 214 -17.25 -15.83 8.50
C ASP A 214 -16.18 -14.97 7.84
N ILE A 215 -14.96 -15.47 7.73
CA ILE A 215 -13.81 -14.74 7.17
C ILE A 215 -13.39 -15.25 5.79
N ASN A 216 -14.08 -16.28 5.28
CA ASN A 216 -13.77 -16.89 3.99
C ASN A 216 -14.22 -15.98 2.84
N CYS A 217 -13.31 -15.13 2.39
CA CYS A 217 -13.54 -14.27 1.25
C CYS A 217 -13.32 -14.99 -0.09
N GLY A 218 -13.38 -16.32 -0.19
CA GLY A 218 -13.09 -17.09 -1.42
C GLY A 218 -14.34 -17.57 -2.18
N GLY A 219 -14.20 -17.73 -3.51
CA GLY A 219 -15.23 -18.34 -4.38
C GLY A 219 -16.52 -17.53 -4.57
N ALA A 220 -17.53 -18.12 -5.21
CA ALA A 220 -18.75 -17.40 -5.62
C ALA A 220 -19.58 -16.83 -4.44
N ALA A 221 -19.57 -17.49 -3.28
CA ALA A 221 -20.28 -17.00 -2.09
C ALA A 221 -19.64 -15.73 -1.50
N SER A 222 -18.34 -15.52 -1.74
CA SER A 222 -17.62 -14.35 -1.24
C SER A 222 -17.85 -13.07 -2.03
N GLU A 223 -18.27 -13.17 -3.30
CA GLU A 223 -18.51 -12.00 -4.16
C GLU A 223 -19.61 -11.10 -3.59
N ALA A 224 -20.57 -11.68 -2.87
CA ALA A 224 -21.68 -10.94 -2.28
C ALA A 224 -21.41 -10.38 -0.86
N ARG A 225 -20.22 -10.63 -0.29
CA ARG A 225 -19.90 -10.17 1.07
C ARG A 225 -19.85 -8.66 1.14
N ASN A 226 -20.36 -8.14 2.25
CA ASN A 226 -20.51 -6.71 2.42
C ASN A 226 -19.42 -6.21 3.32
N ILE A 227 -18.60 -5.31 2.79
CA ILE A 227 -17.55 -4.63 3.52
C ILE A 227 -17.90 -3.15 3.44
N TYR A 228 -17.81 -2.46 4.56
CA TYR A 228 -18.02 -1.02 4.56
C TYR A 228 -16.68 -0.35 4.27
N LEU A 229 -16.64 0.48 3.24
CA LEU A 229 -15.60 1.47 3.07
C LEU A 229 -16.00 2.69 3.91
N VAL A 230 -15.18 3.03 4.89
CA VAL A 230 -15.34 4.24 5.69
C VAL A 230 -14.33 5.26 5.20
N THR A 231 -14.80 6.41 4.77
CA THR A 231 -13.98 7.54 4.34
C THR A 231 -14.19 8.73 5.28
N PHE A 232 -13.14 9.50 5.52
CA PHE A 232 -13.17 10.62 6.47
C PHE A 232 -12.14 11.69 6.11
N ASP A 233 -12.23 12.85 6.76
CA ASP A 233 -11.45 14.06 6.40
C ASP A 233 -11.76 14.51 4.96
N PRO A 234 -12.96 15.08 4.70
CA PRO A 234 -13.38 15.48 3.37
C PRO A 234 -12.48 16.58 2.80
N ILE A 235 -12.21 16.49 1.50
CA ILE A 235 -11.42 17.46 0.75
C ILE A 235 -12.39 18.45 0.09
N PRO A 236 -12.25 19.76 0.31
CA PRO A 236 -13.08 20.76 -0.36
C PRO A 236 -13.03 20.60 -1.88
N GLN A 237 -14.20 20.64 -2.52
CA GLN A 237 -14.32 20.56 -3.98
C GLN A 237 -14.79 21.89 -4.54
N ASP A 238 -14.12 22.35 -5.60
CA ASP A 238 -14.51 23.52 -6.36
C ASP A 238 -15.60 23.11 -7.36
N TRP A 239 -16.85 23.21 -6.95
CA TRP A 239 -18.00 22.97 -7.81
C TRP A 239 -18.22 24.15 -8.76
N THR A 240 -18.52 23.87 -10.02
CA THR A 240 -18.95 24.93 -10.95
C THR A 240 -20.42 25.31 -10.71
N GLU A 241 -20.81 26.55 -10.99
CA GLU A 241 -22.17 27.07 -10.71
C GLU A 241 -23.30 26.26 -11.37
N ASP A 242 -23.00 25.48 -12.40
CA ASP A 242 -23.94 24.67 -13.17
C ASP A 242 -24.00 23.19 -12.72
N GLU A 243 -23.18 22.76 -11.76
CA GLU A 243 -23.14 21.36 -11.31
C GLU A 243 -24.20 21.05 -10.26
N VAL A 244 -25.04 20.05 -10.57
CA VAL A 244 -26.00 19.51 -9.59
C VAL A 244 -25.23 18.63 -8.59
N ILE A 245 -24.92 19.19 -7.42
CA ILE A 245 -24.29 18.48 -6.31
C ILE A 245 -25.27 17.41 -5.80
N LYS A 246 -24.96 16.13 -6.05
CA LYS A 246 -25.76 14.99 -5.55
C LYS A 246 -25.35 14.54 -4.15
N PHE A 247 -24.14 14.88 -3.74
CA PHE A 247 -23.55 14.51 -2.47
C PHE A 247 -22.43 15.50 -2.14
N ASP A 248 -22.50 16.15 -0.98
CA ASP A 248 -21.44 17.04 -0.48
C ASP A 248 -20.64 16.32 0.62
N PRO A 249 -19.37 15.95 0.38
CA PRO A 249 -18.50 15.35 1.40
C PRO A 249 -18.36 16.19 2.67
N MET A 250 -18.48 17.52 2.57
CA MET A 250 -18.34 18.42 3.72
C MET A 250 -19.48 18.27 4.73
N GLU A 251 -20.65 17.79 4.31
CA GLU A 251 -21.78 17.50 5.20
C GLU A 251 -21.60 16.16 5.96
N TYR A 252 -20.69 15.29 5.51
CA TYR A 252 -20.47 13.94 6.04
C TYR A 252 -18.99 13.73 6.39
N PRO A 253 -18.47 14.32 7.48
CA PRO A 253 -17.05 14.26 7.84
C PRO A 253 -16.53 12.82 8.04
N VAL A 254 -17.42 11.88 8.36
CA VAL A 254 -17.20 10.44 8.31
C VAL A 254 -18.35 9.84 7.51
N TYR A 255 -18.03 9.05 6.48
CA TYR A 255 -19.01 8.45 5.58
C TYR A 255 -18.73 6.97 5.38
N ALA A 256 -19.69 6.13 5.72
CA ALA A 256 -19.61 4.68 5.53
C ALA A 256 -20.46 4.23 4.34
N LYS A 257 -19.79 3.68 3.32
CA LYS A 257 -20.43 3.13 2.13
C LYS A 257 -20.33 1.60 2.17
N ARG A 258 -21.48 0.94 2.16
CA ARG A 258 -21.55 -0.51 1.97
C ARG A 258 -21.13 -0.86 0.54
N MET A 259 -20.12 -1.71 0.40
CA MET A 259 -19.61 -2.19 -0.87
C MET A 259 -19.55 -3.72 -0.85
N LYS A 260 -19.69 -4.33 -2.03
CA LYS A 260 -19.40 -5.76 -2.15
C LYS A 260 -17.89 -5.96 -2.16
N ALA A 261 -17.42 -7.09 -1.63
CA ALA A 261 -16.01 -7.46 -1.75
C ALA A 261 -15.58 -7.45 -3.23
N ARG A 262 -16.41 -8.02 -4.11
CA ARG A 262 -16.21 -8.06 -5.57
C ARG A 262 -17.51 -7.78 -6.33
N VAL A 263 -17.38 -7.21 -7.52
CA VAL A 263 -18.53 -6.90 -8.39
C VAL A 263 -18.19 -7.33 -9.81
N THR A 264 -19.10 -8.04 -10.47
CA THR A 264 -18.93 -8.53 -11.85
C THR A 264 -19.30 -7.49 -12.91
N GLU A 265 -20.18 -6.54 -12.60
CA GLU A 265 -20.70 -5.54 -13.55
C GLU A 265 -19.73 -4.37 -13.76
N VAL A 266 -19.33 -3.71 -12.68
CA VAL A 266 -18.36 -2.61 -12.68
C VAL A 266 -17.36 -2.90 -11.57
N TRP A 267 -16.18 -3.41 -11.96
CA TRP A 267 -15.15 -3.87 -11.03
C TRP A 267 -14.75 -2.81 -9.99
N GLU A 268 -14.71 -1.54 -10.40
CA GLU A 268 -14.40 -0.38 -9.55
C GLU A 268 -15.39 -0.15 -8.40
N HIS A 269 -16.59 -0.74 -8.48
CA HIS A 269 -17.61 -0.64 -7.44
C HIS A 269 -17.44 -1.69 -6.33
N GLY A 270 -16.53 -2.66 -6.50
CA GLY A 270 -16.14 -3.59 -5.44
C GLY A 270 -14.97 -3.06 -4.61
N ILE A 271 -14.79 -3.57 -3.39
CA ILE A 271 -13.66 -3.22 -2.52
C ILE A 271 -12.32 -3.49 -3.21
N VAL A 272 -12.19 -4.66 -3.86
CA VAL A 272 -10.95 -5.01 -4.55
C VAL A 272 -10.64 -4.01 -5.67
N GLY A 273 -11.61 -3.68 -6.52
CA GLY A 273 -11.39 -2.69 -7.58
C GLY A 273 -11.10 -1.30 -7.04
N TRP A 274 -11.74 -0.93 -5.93
CA TRP A 274 -11.47 0.32 -5.22
C TRP A 274 -10.02 0.37 -4.70
N MET A 275 -9.53 -0.70 -4.07
CA MET A 275 -8.15 -0.78 -3.57
C MET A 275 -7.14 -0.73 -4.73
N GLU A 276 -7.42 -1.46 -5.81
CA GLU A 276 -6.57 -1.55 -7.00
C GLU A 276 -6.40 -0.21 -7.71
N MET A 277 -7.47 0.60 -7.83
CA MET A 277 -7.37 1.96 -8.39
C MET A 277 -6.43 2.90 -7.60
N ARG A 278 -6.07 2.53 -6.37
CA ARG A 278 -5.21 3.31 -5.47
C ARG A 278 -3.80 2.73 -5.33
N LYS A 279 -3.50 1.61 -6.00
CA LYS A 279 -2.15 1.01 -6.04
C LYS A 279 -1.15 1.78 -6.93
N VAL A 280 -1.51 2.95 -7.44
CA VAL A 280 -0.62 3.77 -8.29
C VAL A 280 -0.69 5.25 -7.87
N SER A 281 -1.02 5.50 -6.61
CA SER A 281 -0.97 6.84 -6.02
C SER A 281 0.43 7.15 -5.52
N HIS A 282 0.79 8.44 -5.41
CA HIS A 282 2.14 8.85 -5.02
C HIS A 282 2.52 8.35 -3.62
N TRP A 283 1.57 8.34 -2.67
CA TRP A 283 1.81 7.77 -1.33
C TRP A 283 2.22 6.30 -1.37
N HIS A 284 1.67 5.52 -2.30
CA HIS A 284 1.96 4.10 -2.43
C HIS A 284 3.35 3.90 -3.04
N GLU A 285 3.67 4.62 -4.12
CA GLU A 285 4.99 4.58 -4.75
C GLU A 285 6.10 4.95 -3.77
N GLU A 286 5.92 6.03 -3.01
CA GLU A 286 6.87 6.47 -1.99
C GLU A 286 7.04 5.46 -0.85
N ALA A 287 5.93 4.86 -0.38
CA ALA A 287 5.96 3.84 0.66
C ALA A 287 6.71 2.57 0.21
N ASN A 288 6.49 2.14 -1.03
CA ASN A 288 7.16 0.97 -1.58
C ASN A 288 8.64 1.23 -1.84
N HIS A 289 8.96 2.38 -2.43
CA HIS A 289 10.34 2.76 -2.67
C HIS A 289 11.13 2.79 -1.35
N ALA A 290 10.57 3.41 -0.31
CA ALA A 290 11.17 3.41 1.02
C ALA A 290 11.28 2.00 1.62
N THR A 291 10.32 1.11 1.38
CA THR A 291 10.40 -0.30 1.82
C THR A 291 11.54 -1.04 1.13
N CYS A 292 11.68 -0.90 -0.19
CA CYS A 292 12.78 -1.48 -0.96
C CYS A 292 14.14 -0.94 -0.52
N GLU A 293 14.27 0.38 -0.39
CA GLU A 293 15.50 1.03 0.09
C GLU A 293 15.87 0.59 1.51
N ALA A 294 14.90 0.46 2.42
CA ALA A 294 15.15 -0.06 3.77
C ALA A 294 15.67 -1.51 3.74
N LEU A 295 15.10 -2.35 2.89
CA LEU A 295 15.60 -3.72 2.68
C LEU A 295 17.02 -3.75 2.11
N GLU A 296 17.35 -2.88 1.15
CA GLU A 296 18.71 -2.74 0.59
C GLU A 296 19.72 -2.20 1.62
N LEU A 297 19.24 -1.42 2.59
CA LEU A 297 20.01 -1.01 3.76
C LEU A 297 20.14 -2.11 4.82
N GLY A 298 19.47 -3.25 4.65
CA GLY A 298 19.50 -4.38 5.58
C GLY A 298 18.61 -4.19 6.81
N TRP A 299 17.59 -3.34 6.74
CA TRP A 299 16.66 -3.17 7.85
C TRP A 299 15.76 -4.40 8.02
N GLU A 300 15.63 -4.84 9.28
CA GLU A 300 14.75 -5.95 9.67
C GLU A 300 13.47 -5.47 10.35
N SER A 301 13.43 -4.19 10.78
CA SER A 301 12.29 -3.50 11.41
C SER A 301 12.32 -1.99 11.10
N TRP A 302 11.21 -1.29 11.36
CA TRP A 302 11.03 0.14 11.05
C TRP A 302 11.60 1.10 12.11
#